data_AF-A0A920RIL2-F1
#
_entry.id   AF-A0A920RIL2-F1
#
_cell.length_a   1.000
_cell.length_b   1.000
_cell.length_c   1.000
_cell.angle_alpha   90.00
_cell.angle_beta   90.00
_cell.angle_gamma   90.00
#
_symmetry.space_group_name_H-M   'P 1'
#
loop_
_entity.id
_entity.type
_entity.pdbx_description
1 polymer ?
#
loop_
_entity_poly.entity_id
_entity_poly.type
_entity_poly.pdbx_seq_one_letter_code
_entity_poly.pdbx_strand_id
1 'polypeptide(L)'
;MQAVSEALRKGQSGIRFSQAYADLGFRSHIHGDIKVDLDQQIDRKLKRFMGDAAAYNYLAMEEAVSNSGLTQEQISDLRTGLVMGAGRIACKYC
;
A
#
# COMPACT_ATOMS: atom_id res chain seq x y z
N MET A 1 6.87 -2.69 9.30
CA MET A 1 8.10 -1.85 9.36
C MET A 1 9.48 -2.57 9.26
N GLN A 2 9.69 -3.80 9.77
CA GLN A 2 11.03 -4.42 9.80
C GLN A 2 11.61 -4.81 8.43
N ALA A 3 10.76 -5.31 7.51
CA ALA A 3 11.20 -5.79 6.20
C ALA A 3 11.92 -4.74 5.35
N VAL A 4 11.48 -3.48 5.40
CA VAL A 4 12.11 -2.38 4.64
C VAL A 4 13.49 -2.05 5.20
N SER A 5 13.64 -1.96 6.52
CA SER A 5 14.92 -1.66 7.17
C SER A 5 15.97 -2.74 6.84
N GLU A 6 15.57 -4.00 6.87
CA GLU A 6 16.44 -5.10 6.49
C GLU A 6 16.84 -5.06 5.00
N ALA A 7 15.88 -4.83 4.11
CA ALA A 7 16.15 -4.75 2.67
C ALA A 7 17.14 -3.61 2.35
N LEU A 8 16.98 -2.45 2.99
CA LEU A 8 17.91 -1.32 2.85
C LEU A 8 19.32 -1.67 3.37
N ARG A 9 19.42 -2.30 4.54
CA ARG A 9 20.72 -2.74 5.10
C ARG A 9 21.40 -3.80 4.25
N LYS A 10 20.62 -4.69 3.62
CA LYS A 10 21.11 -5.78 2.76
C LYS A 10 21.29 -5.35 1.29
N GLY A 11 20.89 -4.13 0.91
CA GLY A 11 20.91 -3.67 -0.48
C GLY A 11 20.00 -4.47 -1.43
N GLN A 12 18.91 -5.06 -0.92
CA GLN A 12 18.02 -5.90 -1.72
C GLN A 12 17.09 -5.03 -2.58
N SER A 13 17.23 -5.16 -3.90
CA SER A 13 16.34 -4.47 -4.85
C SER A 13 14.92 -5.06 -4.81
N GLY A 14 13.92 -4.20 -4.92
CA GLY A 14 12.50 -4.56 -5.11
C GLY A 14 12.05 -4.66 -6.57
N ILE A 15 12.90 -4.31 -7.53
CA ILE A 15 12.53 -4.29 -8.96
C ILE A 15 12.55 -5.71 -9.54
N ARG A 16 11.48 -6.10 -10.22
CA ARG A 16 11.32 -7.42 -10.84
C ARG A 16 10.83 -7.30 -12.27
N PHE A 17 11.03 -8.37 -13.03
CA PHE A 17 10.49 -8.52 -14.36
C PHE A 17 8.99 -8.79 -14.29
N SER A 18 8.21 -8.07 -15.11
CA SER A 18 6.78 -8.24 -15.29
C SER A 18 6.50 -8.98 -16.59
N GLN A 19 6.05 -10.23 -16.49
CA GLN A 19 5.59 -10.96 -17.67
C GLN A 19 4.38 -10.26 -18.30
N ALA A 20 3.48 -9.70 -17.48
CA ALA A 20 2.32 -8.95 -17.96
C ALA A 20 2.70 -7.76 -18.85
N TYR A 21 3.77 -7.02 -18.52
CA TYR A 21 4.21 -5.90 -19.37
C TYR A 21 4.83 -6.36 -20.68
N ALA A 22 5.52 -7.51 -20.66
CA ALA A 22 6.07 -8.12 -21.87
C ALA A 22 4.94 -8.61 -22.79
N ASP A 23 3.92 -9.26 -22.24
CA ASP A 23 2.77 -9.77 -22.98
C ASP A 23 1.92 -8.65 -23.59
N LEU A 24 1.85 -7.49 -22.91
CA LEU A 24 1.20 -6.28 -23.40
C LEU A 24 2.02 -5.51 -24.45
N GLY A 25 3.24 -5.97 -24.78
CA GLY A 25 4.11 -5.34 -25.77
C GLY A 25 4.69 -3.99 -25.33
N PHE A 26 4.76 -3.72 -24.03
CA PHE A 26 5.37 -2.49 -23.52
C PHE A 26 6.89 -2.51 -23.71
N ARG A 27 7.50 -1.32 -23.85
CA ARG A 27 8.97 -1.23 -23.94
C ARG A 27 9.68 -1.51 -22.62
N SER A 28 9.02 -1.23 -21.49
CA SER A 28 9.54 -1.53 -20.16
C SER A 28 8.88 -2.79 -19.64
N HIS A 29 9.69 -3.80 -19.32
CA HIS A 29 9.23 -5.06 -18.73
C HIS A 29 9.55 -5.16 -17.24
N ILE A 30 9.91 -4.06 -16.59
CA ILE A 30 10.30 -4.07 -15.17
C ILE A 30 9.38 -3.16 -14.35
N HIS A 31 9.09 -3.58 -13.13
CA HIS A 31 8.33 -2.80 -12.15
C HIS A 31 8.76 -3.14 -10.72
N GLY A 32 8.46 -2.25 -9.78
CA GLY A 32 8.53 -2.55 -8.35
C GLY A 32 7.23 -3.22 -7.92
N ASP A 33 7.28 -4.53 -7.71
CA ASP A 33 6.11 -5.30 -7.29
C ASP A 33 5.88 -5.19 -5.77
N ILE A 34 4.62 -5.12 -5.35
CA ILE A 34 4.24 -5.05 -3.93
C ILE A 34 3.70 -6.43 -3.53
N LYS A 35 4.50 -7.17 -2.76
CA LYS A 35 4.14 -8.50 -2.27
C LYS A 35 3.30 -8.42 -1.00
N VAL A 36 2.05 -7.97 -1.13
CA VAL A 36 1.10 -7.92 -0.02
C VAL A 36 -0.23 -8.50 -0.46
N ASP A 37 -0.75 -9.45 0.30
CA ASP A 37 -2.09 -9.97 0.09
C ASP A 37 -3.12 -9.07 0.80
N LEU A 38 -3.72 -8.18 0.01
CA LEU A 38 -4.72 -7.23 0.47
C LEU A 38 -6.05 -7.90 0.84
N ASP A 39 -6.37 -9.09 0.32
CA ASP A 39 -7.62 -9.80 0.66
C ASP A 39 -7.54 -10.48 2.02
N GLN A 40 -6.35 -10.89 2.46
CA GLN A 40 -6.15 -11.49 3.77
C GLN A 40 -6.08 -10.46 4.90
N GLN A 41 -5.61 -9.25 4.62
CA GLN A 41 -5.35 -8.24 5.66
C GLN A 41 -6.52 -7.26 5.87
N ILE A 42 -7.43 -7.11 4.90
CA ILE A 42 -8.52 -6.14 4.97
C ILE A 42 -9.86 -6.87 4.86
N ASP A 43 -10.79 -6.58 5.77
CA ASP A 43 -12.16 -7.12 5.68
C ASP A 43 -12.80 -6.72 4.33
N ARG A 44 -13.45 -7.68 3.68
CA ARG A 44 -14.11 -7.54 2.38
C ARG A 44 -15.09 -6.35 2.35
N LYS A 45 -15.75 -6.06 3.47
CA LYS A 45 -16.70 -4.94 3.59
C LYS A 45 -16.03 -3.57 3.49
N LEU A 46 -14.81 -3.43 3.98
CA LEU A 46 -14.02 -2.20 3.87
C LEU A 46 -13.37 -2.14 2.49
N LYS A 47 -12.82 -3.26 2.03
CA LYS A 47 -12.12 -3.35 0.74
C LYS A 47 -13.00 -2.98 -0.46
N ARG A 48 -14.32 -3.22 -0.42
CA ARG A 48 -15.25 -2.88 -1.53
C ARG A 48 -15.22 -1.40 -1.94
N PHE A 49 -14.80 -0.51 -1.05
CA PHE A 49 -14.72 0.92 -1.30
C PHE A 49 -13.30 1.40 -1.61
N MET A 50 -12.32 0.48 -1.64
CA MET A 50 -10.91 0.78 -1.78
C MET A 50 -10.37 0.19 -3.08
N GLY A 51 -9.82 1.05 -3.95
CA GLY A 51 -8.89 0.59 -4.97
C GLY A 51 -7.57 0.14 -4.32
N ASP A 52 -6.70 -0.54 -5.09
CA ASP A 52 -5.44 -1.08 -4.55
C ASP A 52 -4.59 -0.01 -3.85
N ALA A 53 -4.51 1.20 -4.42
CA ALA A 53 -3.79 2.32 -3.81
C ALA A 53 -4.35 2.74 -2.44
N ALA A 54 -5.68 2.75 -2.29
CA ALA A 54 -6.32 3.08 -1.02
C ALA A 54 -6.12 1.97 0.02
N ALA A 55 -6.14 0.71 -0.42
CA ALA A 55 -5.88 -0.45 0.43
C ALA A 55 -4.44 -0.44 0.98
N TYR A 56 -3.43 -0.13 0.16
CA TYR A 56 -2.05 0.02 0.64
C TYR A 56 -1.91 1.16 1.67
N ASN A 57 -2.55 2.30 1.41
CA ASN A 57 -2.53 3.42 2.36
C ASN A 57 -3.23 3.08 3.68
N TYR A 58 -4.30 2.30 3.64
CA TYR A 58 -5.00 1.84 4.84
C TYR A 58 -4.09 0.98 5.72
N LEU A 59 -3.39 -0.01 5.15
CA LEU A 59 -2.43 -0.83 5.89
C LEU A 59 -1.27 -0.02 6.46
N ALA A 60 -0.75 0.93 5.67
CA ALA A 60 0.30 1.84 6.14
C ALA A 60 -0.17 2.71 7.32
N MET A 61 -1.43 3.16 7.29
CA MET A 61 -2.04 3.91 8.39
C MET A 61 -2.18 3.03 9.64
N GLU A 62 -2.64 1.77 9.51
CA GLU A 62 -2.75 0.85 10.66
C GLU A 62 -1.38 0.57 11.30
N GLU A 63 -0.34 0.30 10.50
CA GLU A 63 1.03 0.16 11.00
C GLU A 63 1.52 1.44 11.69
N ALA A 64 1.23 2.62 11.13
CA ALA A 64 1.65 3.90 11.70
C ALA A 64 0.95 4.19 13.03
N VAL A 65 -0.36 3.95 13.11
CA VAL A 65 -1.14 4.08 14.35
C VAL A 65 -0.59 3.14 15.41
N SER A 66 -0.37 1.87 15.07
CA SER A 66 0.19 0.88 16.02
C SER A 66 1.57 1.29 16.54
N ASN A 67 2.42 1.90 15.71
CA ASN A 67 3.75 2.36 16.10
C ASN A 67 3.72 3.69 16.88
N SER A 68 2.72 4.54 16.64
CA SER A 68 2.63 5.87 17.25
C SER A 68 2.34 5.86 18.75
N GLY A 69 1.77 4.77 19.28
CA GLY A 69 1.33 4.68 20.67
C GLY A 69 0.12 5.57 21.01
N LEU A 70 -0.57 6.10 20.01
CA LEU A 70 -1.76 6.93 20.18
C LEU A 70 -2.97 6.07 20.60
N THR A 71 -3.83 6.65 21.44
CA THR A 71 -5.11 6.03 21.79
C THR A 71 -6.18 6.34 20.75
N GLN A 72 -7.26 5.57 20.74
CA GLN A 72 -8.35 5.77 19.78
C GLN A 72 -9.04 7.13 19.94
N GLU A 73 -9.11 7.63 21.18
CA GLU A 73 -9.68 8.94 21.49
C GLU A 73 -8.84 10.08 20.90
N GLN A 74 -7.52 9.92 20.82
CA GLN A 74 -6.62 10.91 20.21
C GLN A 74 -6.72 10.89 18.68
N ILE A 75 -7.04 9.74 18.09
CA ILE A 75 -7.20 9.59 16.64
C ILE A 75 -8.56 10.13 16.19
N SER A 76 -9.62 9.84 16.95
CA SER A 76 -10.99 10.27 16.67
C SER A 76 -11.35 11.56 17.44
N ASP A 77 -10.55 12.61 17.26
CA ASP A 77 -10.77 13.94 17.85
C ASP A 77 -11.06 14.99 16.74
N LEU A 78 -11.83 16.03 17.06
CA LEU A 78 -12.08 17.16 16.16
C LEU A 78 -10.80 17.93 15.77
N ARG A 79 -9.74 17.79 16.57
CA ARG A 79 -8.43 18.39 16.37
C ARG A 79 -7.49 17.51 15.54
N THR A 80 -7.87 16.27 15.27
CA THR A 80 -7.08 15.31 14.50
C THR A 80 -7.66 15.18 13.10
N GLY A 81 -6.81 15.38 12.09
CA GLY A 81 -7.21 15.32 10.69
C GLY A 81 -6.30 14.43 9.87
N LEU A 82 -6.80 13.97 8.72
CA LEU A 82 -6.08 13.10 7.79
C LEU A 82 -5.95 13.79 6.43
N VAL A 83 -4.71 13.93 5.95
CA VAL A 83 -4.43 14.38 4.59
C VAL A 83 -3.74 13.25 3.85
N MET A 84 -4.46 12.62 2.93
CA MET A 84 -3.91 11.57 2.05
C MET A 84 -4.31 11.84 0.61
N GLY A 85 -3.42 11.48 -0.31
CA GLY A 85 -3.64 11.66 -1.73
C GLY A 85 -3.04 10.52 -2.54
N ALA A 86 -3.57 10.33 -3.74
CA ALA A 86 -3.00 9.44 -4.74
C ALA A 86 -2.78 10.24 -6.03
N GLY A 87 -1.63 10.03 -6.68
CA GLY A 87 -1.31 10.73 -7.94
C GLY A 87 -2.24 10.37 -9.10
N ARG A 88 -2.86 9.18 -9.06
CA ARG A 88 -3.88 8.71 -9.99
C ARG A 88 -4.87 7.81 -9.24
N ILE A 89 -6.12 7.79 -9.67
CA ILE A 89 -7.10 6.82 -9.19
C ILE A 89 -6.96 5.56 -10.06
N ALA A 90 -6.60 4.43 -9.43
CA ALA A 90 -6.60 3.15 -10.11
C ALA A 90 -8.02 2.58 -10.14
N CYS A 91 -8.73 2.76 -11.25
CA CYS A 91 -9.94 1.99 -11.55
C CYS A 91 -9.50 0.59 -11.98
N LYS A 92 -9.80 -0.44 -11.18
CA LYS A 92 -9.40 -1.83 -11.49
C LYS A 92 -10.31 -2.51 -12.54
N TYR A 93 -11.39 -1.82 -12.93
CA TYR A 93 -12.45 -2.30 -13.83
C TYR A 93 -12.83 -1.29 -14.93
N CYS A 94 -11.93 -0.35 -15.19
CA CYS A 94 -11.84 0.43 -16.41
C CYS A 94 -10.56 -0.07 -17.10
#